data_AF-L9X039-F1
#
_entry.id   AF-L9X039-F1
#
_cell.length_a   1.000
_cell.length_b   1.000
_cell.length_c   1.000
_cell.angle_alpha   90.00
_cell.angle_beta   90.00
_cell.angle_gamma   90.00
#
_symmetry.space_group_name_H-M   'P 1'
#
loop_
_entity.id
_entity.type
_entity.pdbx_description
1 polymer ?
#
loop_
_entity_poly.entity_id
_entity_poly.type
_entity_poly.pdbx_seq_one_letter_code
_entity_poly.pdbx_strand_id
1 'polypeptide(L)' 'MTRSVSHDRDVREGRKATLYCWGCDHASSVDGDWVRKPRGTEVAYVCPGCGTVIA' A
#
# COMPACT_ATOMS: atom_id res chain seq x y z
N MET A 1 -33.31 17.24 0.03
CA MET A 1 -32.30 16.68 -0.90
C MET A 1 -31.20 16.01 -0.09
N THR A 2 -30.87 14.75 -0.39
CA THR A 2 -29.91 13.93 0.38
C THR A 2 -28.49 14.48 0.24
N ARG A 3 -27.85 14.83 1.36
CA ARG A 3 -26.46 15.31 1.41
C ARG A 3 -25.55 14.18 0.94
N SER A 4 -24.91 14.36 -0.21
CA SER A 4 -23.79 13.55 -0.68
C SER A 4 -22.66 13.73 0.33
N VAL A 5 -22.53 12.79 1.26
CA VAL A 5 -21.37 12.72 2.15
C VAL A 5 -20.24 12.16 1.29
N SER A 6 -19.57 13.04 0.54
CA SER A 6 -18.26 12.74 -0.02
C SER A 6 -17.41 12.33 1.17
N HIS A 7 -17.06 11.05 1.24
CA HIS A 7 -16.21 10.50 2.27
C HIS A 7 -14.81 11.12 2.12
N ASP A 8 -14.66 12.34 2.63
CA ASP A 8 -13.41 12.93 3.09
C ASP A 8 -12.96 12.15 4.35
N ARG A 9 -12.75 10.85 4.18
CA ARG A 9 -12.16 9.96 5.18
C ARG A 9 -10.72 9.61 4.85
N ASP A 10 -10.13 10.31 3.88
CA ASP A 10 -8.82 9.95 3.34
C ASP A 10 -7.66 10.74 3.97
N VAL A 11 -7.93 11.81 4.73
CA VAL A 11 -6.86 12.78 5.03
C VAL A 11 -6.16 12.57 6.39
N ARG A 12 -6.59 11.62 7.24
CA ARG A 12 -6.02 11.53 8.62
C ARG A 12 -5.74 10.15 9.21
N GLU A 13 -5.83 9.05 8.46
CA GLU A 13 -5.54 7.72 9.01
C GLU A 13 -4.10 7.27 8.73
N GLY A 14 -3.15 7.84 9.49
CA GLY A 14 -1.79 7.32 9.61
C GLY A 14 -0.88 7.60 8.41
N ARG A 15 0.23 8.29 8.65
CA ARG A 15 1.31 8.46 7.67
C ARG A 15 1.96 7.10 7.42
N LYS A 16 1.34 6.27 6.59
CA LYS A 16 1.84 4.95 6.26
C LYS A 16 3.06 5.11 5.34
N ALA A 17 4.11 4.37 5.65
CA ALA A 17 5.36 4.43 4.90
C ALA A 17 5.09 4.14 3.41
N THR A 18 5.61 4.99 2.53
CA THR A 18 5.67 4.72 1.09
C THR A 18 6.78 3.71 0.84
N LEU A 19 6.44 2.60 0.22
CA LEU A 19 7.39 1.60 -0.20
C LEU A 19 7.75 1.82 -1.67
N TYR A 20 9.04 1.67 -1.97
CA TYR A 20 9.60 1.83 -3.30
C TYR A 20 10.12 0.48 -3.80
N CYS A 21 9.63 0.07 -4.96
CA CYS A 21 10.06 -1.14 -5.63
C CYS A 21 11.35 -0.89 -6.43
N TRP A 22 12.45 -1.50 -6.03
CA TRP A 22 13.73 -1.46 -6.75
C TRP A 22 13.72 -2.15 -8.13
N GLY A 23 12.73 -3.00 -8.42
CA GLY A 23 12.64 -3.73 -9.69
C GLY A 23 11.92 -3.01 -10.83
N CYS A 24 11.04 -2.05 -10.51
CA CYS A 24 10.25 -1.33 -11.52
C CYS A 24 9.92 0.12 -11.14
N ASP A 25 10.61 0.69 -10.15
CA ASP A 25 10.40 2.03 -9.60
C ASP A 25 8.98 2.30 -9.08
N HIS A 26 8.22 1.24 -8.78
CA HIS A 26 6.86 1.37 -8.27
C HIS A 26 6.88 1.94 -6.85
N ALA A 27 6.36 3.16 -6.69
CA ALA A 27 6.20 3.84 -5.41
C ALA A 27 4.73 3.81 -5.00
N SER A 28 4.40 3.16 -3.89
CA SER A 28 3.04 3.17 -3.35
C SER A 28 3.04 3.01 -1.84
N SER A 29 1.97 3.48 -1.20
CA SER A 29 1.76 3.34 0.24
C SER A 29 1.71 1.86 0.62
N VAL A 30 2.33 1.47 1.74
CA VAL A 30 2.37 0.08 2.23
C VAL A 30 1.00 -0.61 2.38
N ASP A 31 -0.10 0.15 2.41
CA ASP A 31 -1.49 -0.33 2.49
C ASP A 31 -2.31 -0.16 1.21
N GLY A 32 -1.73 0.47 0.18
CA GLY A 32 -2.36 0.66 -1.11
C GLY A 32 -2.11 -0.54 -2.03
N ASP A 33 -1.17 -0.40 -2.95
CA ASP A 33 -0.94 -1.38 -4.01
C ASP A 33 -0.10 -2.61 -3.60
N TRP A 34 0.55 -2.56 -2.45
CA TRP A 34 1.47 -3.61 -2.05
C TRP A 34 0.74 -4.87 -1.59
N VAL A 35 1.03 -6.00 -2.24
CA VAL A 35 0.45 -7.29 -1.89
C VAL A 35 1.20 -7.87 -0.69
N ARG A 36 0.56 -7.86 0.47
CA ARG A 36 1.11 -8.42 1.72
C ARG A 36 1.05 -9.93 1.70
N LYS A 37 2.21 -10.58 1.76
CA LYS A 37 2.37 -12.02 1.91
C LYS A 37 2.87 -12.31 3.32
N PRO A 38 2.11 -13.01 4.18
CA PRO A 38 2.63 -13.46 5.46
C PRO A 38 3.79 -14.45 5.21
N ARG A 39 4.94 -14.18 5.84
CA ARG A 39 6.14 -15.01 5.83
C ARG A 39 6.52 -15.31 7.28
N GLY A 40 5.92 -16.37 7.82
CA GLY A 40 6.13 -16.76 9.22
C GLY A 40 5.65 -15.66 10.17
N THR A 41 6.58 -15.05 10.89
CA THR A 41 6.32 -13.93 11.83
C THR A 41 6.36 -12.55 11.18
N GLU A 42 6.75 -12.46 9.91
CA GLU A 42 6.93 -11.19 9.19
C GLU A 42 5.95 -11.07 8.01
N VAL A 43 5.80 -9.85 7.50
CA VAL A 43 4.98 -9.56 6.32
C VAL A 43 5.91 -9.11 5.20
N ALA A 44 5.95 -9.88 4.12
CA ALA A 44 6.63 -9.47 2.91
C ALA A 44 5.68 -8.69 2.00
N TYR A 45 6.17 -7.62 1.38
CA TYR A 45 5.42 -6.81 0.44
C TYR A 45 5.81 -7.19 -0.98
N VAL A 46 4.84 -7.60 -1.77
CA VAL A 46 5.05 -7.99 -3.16
C VAL A 46 4.50 -6.90 -4.07
N CYS A 47 5.34 -6.40 -4.96
CA CYS A 47 4.97 -5.42 -5.96
C CYS A 47 3.98 -6.04 -6.96
N PRO A 48 2.81 -5.43 -7.21
CA PRO A 48 1.83 -5.96 -8.16
C PRO A 48 2.29 -5.84 -9.61
N GLY A 49 3.19 -4.90 -9.92
CA GLY A 49 3.64 -4.64 -11.29
C GLY A 49 4.67 -5.64 -11.81
N CYS A 50 5.67 -5.98 -11.00
CA CYS A 50 6.77 -6.88 -11.41
C CYS A 50 6.91 -8.14 -10.55
N GLY A 51 6.12 -8.27 -9.47
CA GLY A 51 6.24 -9.38 -8.53
C GLY A 51 7.45 -9.31 -7.59
N THR A 52 8.21 -8.21 -7.61
CA THR A 52 9.36 -8.01 -6.71
C THR A 52 8.90 -8.04 -5.25
N VAL A 53 9.57 -8.86 -4.45
CA VAL A 53 9.32 -8.97 -3.02
C VAL A 53 10.31 -8.09 -2.27
N ILE A 54 9.80 -7.21 -1.42
CA ILE A 54 10.57 -6.46 -0.44
C ILE A 54 10.14 -6.90 0.96
N ALA A 55 11.11 -7.06 1.86
CA ALA A 55 10.89 -7.42 3.27
C ALA A 55 11.03 -6.18 4.14
#